data_AF-F4RQ73-F1
#
_entry.id   AF-F4RQ73-F1
#
_cell.length_a   1.000
_cell.length_b   1.000
_cell.length_c   1.000
_cell.angle_alpha   90.00
_cell.angle_beta   90.00
_cell.angle_gamma   90.00
#
_symmetry.space_group_name_H-M   'P 1'
#
loop_
_entity.id
_entity.type
_entity.pdbx_description
1 polymer ?
#
loop_
_entity_poly.entity_id
_entity_poly.type
_entity_poly.pdbx_seq_one_letter_code
_entity_poly.pdbx_strand_id
1 'polypeptide(L)'
;MYPELTSPFSSSNITRNFSQGNVATLSVQTFSAPTGPANIFKDMCLGGFFLCMAIRSLEWGFSKGSYYTRPLVEVDGIKRWEKVKDIDETHRKQEEEPCNVFKLATWTLLQLFSLRGLQFTYGPGIAANNQSTFGLLWRMFRVNIPLTAALSFLILTRDSSLGTPESALLSLDVPNFPGLKLLSEGLHITCFGIWVACTLDNMYNILTLFVTCIHKMAVLSNCPQALLELCDPKYFPSIFNSPHKSDSIAHFWSKGWHTVPQRMFLTTGGKPMVWIMKRLGASERVQRLAVMFGVFASSAVIHEYVSFSVARRWNPSLELTTWYPASIVYFMLQPFAILVEPFVIPLIPKRIGGGML
;
A
#
# COMPACT_ATOMS: atom_id res chain seq x y z
N MET A 1 41.93 -25.53 -34.32
CA MET A 1 43.28 -24.94 -34.52
C MET A 1 43.09 -23.88 -35.61
N TYR A 2 43.11 -22.59 -35.26
CA TYR A 2 43.00 -21.48 -36.23
C TYR A 2 44.25 -21.42 -37.11
N PRO A 3 44.15 -21.02 -38.40
CA PRO A 3 44.06 -19.60 -38.82
C PRO A 3 43.02 -19.36 -39.95
N GLU A 4 42.27 -18.26 -39.97
CA GLU A 4 42.59 -16.89 -40.41
C GLU A 4 42.72 -16.70 -41.94
N LEU A 5 42.02 -15.65 -42.42
CA LEU A 5 42.16 -14.86 -43.66
C LEU A 5 41.23 -15.07 -44.88
N THR A 6 40.75 -13.91 -45.34
CA THR A 6 40.27 -13.48 -46.67
C THR A 6 38.77 -13.46 -46.98
N SER A 7 38.25 -12.23 -47.08
CA SER A 7 37.14 -11.86 -47.99
C SER A 7 37.64 -11.92 -49.45
N PRO A 8 36.78 -12.03 -50.49
CA PRO A 8 35.99 -10.87 -50.95
C PRO A 8 34.60 -11.20 -51.54
N PHE A 9 33.86 -10.11 -51.77
CA PHE A 9 32.61 -9.99 -52.50
C PHE A 9 32.51 -10.84 -53.79
N SER A 10 31.34 -11.46 -54.00
CA SER A 10 30.79 -11.72 -55.33
C SER A 10 29.28 -11.44 -55.31
N SER A 11 28.85 -10.72 -56.34
CA SER A 11 27.56 -10.09 -56.56
C SER A 11 26.47 -11.04 -57.08
N SER A 12 25.25 -10.52 -57.03
CA SER A 12 24.03 -10.88 -57.77
C SER A 12 23.24 -12.11 -57.31
N ASN A 13 22.10 -11.87 -56.64
CA ASN A 13 20.84 -11.78 -57.38
C ASN A 13 19.77 -11.05 -56.56
N ILE A 14 19.29 -9.97 -57.17
CA ILE A 14 18.14 -9.20 -56.74
C ILE A 14 16.90 -10.02 -57.11
N THR A 15 16.18 -10.49 -56.10
CA THR A 15 14.77 -10.84 -56.26
C THR A 15 14.00 -10.12 -55.18
N ARG A 16 13.37 -9.00 -55.57
CA ARG A 16 12.39 -8.27 -54.75
C ARG A 16 11.17 -9.17 -54.59
N ASN A 17 10.89 -9.61 -53.36
CA ASN A 17 9.54 -9.97 -52.96
C ASN A 17 9.06 -8.96 -51.92
N PHE A 18 8.18 -8.08 -52.39
CA PHE A 18 7.30 -7.27 -51.56
C PHE A 18 6.18 -8.18 -51.06
N SER A 19 6.16 -8.55 -49.78
CA SER A 19 4.93 -8.94 -49.12
C SER A 19 5.04 -8.92 -47.59
N GLN A 20 4.12 -8.18 -46.99
CA GLN A 20 3.54 -8.39 -45.66
C GLN A 20 4.30 -7.87 -44.42
N GLY A 21 3.83 -6.70 -43.99
CA GLY A 21 3.65 -6.23 -42.62
C GLY A 21 4.35 -6.98 -41.48
N ASN A 22 5.39 -6.35 -40.95
CA ASN A 22 5.86 -6.59 -39.58
C ASN A 22 4.78 -6.11 -38.59
N VAL A 23 3.84 -7.00 -38.24
CA VAL A 23 3.14 -6.87 -36.96
C VAL A 23 4.17 -7.22 -35.90
N ALA A 24 4.55 -6.25 -35.09
CA ALA A 24 5.33 -6.49 -33.89
C ALA A 24 4.52 -7.42 -32.98
N THR A 25 4.79 -8.72 -33.03
CA THR A 25 4.28 -9.70 -32.08
C THR A 25 4.94 -9.39 -30.75
N LEU A 26 4.21 -8.68 -29.90
CA LEU A 26 4.55 -8.47 -28.50
C LEU A 26 4.39 -9.85 -27.83
N SER A 27 5.45 -10.67 -27.89
CA SER A 27 5.48 -11.91 -27.12
C SER A 27 5.55 -11.51 -25.66
N VAL A 28 4.39 -11.50 -25.01
CA VAL A 28 4.34 -11.59 -23.55
C VAL A 28 5.01 -12.91 -23.23
N GLN A 29 6.27 -12.85 -22.78
CA GLN A 29 6.90 -14.00 -22.15
C GLN A 29 5.98 -14.41 -21.02
N THR A 30 5.22 -15.48 -21.27
CA THR A 30 4.48 -16.19 -20.25
C THR A 30 5.53 -16.66 -19.25
N PHE A 31 5.56 -16.02 -18.08
CA PHE A 31 6.36 -16.46 -16.95
C PHE A 31 6.11 -17.96 -16.79
N SER A 32 7.14 -18.76 -17.05
CA SER A 32 7.11 -20.21 -16.90
C SER A 32 6.62 -20.56 -15.50
N ALA A 33 5.70 -21.52 -15.41
CA ALA A 33 5.15 -21.99 -14.15
C ALA A 33 6.28 -22.32 -13.14
N PRO A 34 6.18 -21.91 -11.87
CA PRO A 34 7.16 -22.29 -10.87
C PRO A 34 7.08 -23.82 -10.70
N THR A 35 8.11 -24.55 -11.13
CA THR A 35 8.20 -26.01 -11.04
C THR A 35 8.64 -26.50 -9.66
N GLY A 36 8.40 -25.73 -8.60
CA GLY A 36 8.72 -26.08 -7.21
C GLY A 36 7.73 -25.43 -6.25
N PRO A 37 7.77 -25.74 -4.94
CA PRO A 37 7.00 -25.00 -3.95
C PRO A 37 7.43 -23.54 -4.04
N ALA A 38 6.65 -22.75 -4.78
CA ALA A 38 6.82 -21.31 -4.88
C ALA A 38 6.95 -20.80 -3.45
N ASN A 39 8.02 -20.07 -3.18
CA ASN A 39 8.17 -19.42 -1.89
C ASN A 39 7.17 -18.26 -1.91
N ILE A 40 5.89 -18.56 -1.62
CA ILE A 40 4.74 -17.66 -1.72
C ILE A 40 5.08 -16.32 -1.06
N PHE A 41 5.79 -16.36 0.06
CA PHE A 41 6.28 -15.17 0.74
C PHE A 41 7.23 -14.33 -0.12
N LYS A 42 8.25 -14.96 -0.74
CA LYS A 42 9.16 -14.29 -1.67
C LYS A 42 8.41 -13.67 -2.84
N ASP A 43 7.48 -14.41 -3.44
CA ASP A 43 6.74 -13.94 -4.62
C ASP A 43 5.76 -12.80 -4.26
N MET A 44 5.12 -12.87 -3.08
CA MET A 44 4.32 -11.78 -2.53
C MET A 44 5.17 -10.54 -2.26
N CYS A 45 6.32 -10.68 -1.61
CA CYS A 45 7.22 -9.57 -1.34
C CYS A 45 7.71 -8.92 -2.64
N LEU A 46 8.11 -9.73 -3.62
CA LEU A 46 8.61 -9.27 -4.90
C LEU A 46 7.50 -8.58 -5.72
N GLY A 47 6.30 -9.18 -5.77
CA GLY A 47 5.12 -8.61 -6.43
C GLY A 47 4.68 -7.30 -5.79
N GLY A 48 4.63 -7.24 -4.45
CA GLY A 48 4.34 -6.02 -3.71
C GLY A 48 5.38 -4.93 -3.95
N PHE A 49 6.66 -5.29 -4.00
CA PHE A 49 7.74 -4.37 -4.34
C PHE A 49 7.60 -3.84 -5.77
N PHE A 50 7.39 -4.70 -6.77
CA PHE A 50 7.19 -4.26 -8.16
C PHE A 50 5.96 -3.38 -8.32
N LEU A 51 4.86 -3.70 -7.64
CA LEU A 51 3.67 -2.85 -7.64
C LEU A 51 3.99 -1.47 -7.04
N CYS A 52 4.66 -1.42 -5.90
CA CYS A 52 5.11 -0.16 -5.31
C CYS A 52 5.98 0.64 -6.28
N MET A 53 6.94 -0.01 -6.94
CA MET A 53 7.83 0.61 -7.91
C MET A 53 7.09 1.15 -9.14
N ALA A 54 6.17 0.37 -9.71
CA ALA A 54 5.36 0.81 -10.84
C ALA A 54 4.51 2.04 -10.48
N ILE A 55 3.92 2.03 -9.28
CA ILE A 55 3.13 3.17 -8.79
C ILE A 55 4.03 4.39 -8.57
N ARG A 56 5.25 4.22 -8.04
CA ARG A 56 6.24 5.30 -7.92
C ARG A 56 6.61 5.89 -9.28
N SER A 57 6.84 5.05 -10.28
CA SER A 57 7.11 5.52 -11.65
C SER A 57 5.95 6.35 -12.20
N LEU A 58 4.70 5.94 -11.96
CA LEU A 58 3.52 6.74 -12.30
C LEU A 58 3.46 8.05 -11.51
N GLU A 59 3.77 8.02 -10.21
CA GLU A 59 3.82 9.22 -9.37
C GLU A 59 4.80 10.26 -9.90
N TRP A 60 6.00 9.81 -10.28
CA TRP A 60 7.04 10.64 -10.86
C TRP A 60 6.62 11.15 -12.24
N GLY A 61 6.08 10.28 -13.10
CA GLY A 61 5.58 10.68 -14.43
C GLY A 61 4.43 11.68 -14.40
N PHE A 62 3.56 11.62 -13.38
CA PHE A 62 2.45 12.56 -13.19
C PHE A 62 2.80 13.79 -12.35
N SER A 63 4.02 13.90 -11.84
CA SER A 63 4.43 15.08 -11.09
C SER A 63 4.62 16.26 -12.02
N LYS A 64 3.91 17.35 -11.73
CA LYS A 64 4.12 18.66 -12.35
C LYS A 64 4.72 19.56 -11.28
N GLY A 65 6.03 19.72 -11.30
CA GLY A 65 6.79 20.50 -10.32
C GLY A 65 7.84 19.65 -9.60
N SER A 66 8.89 20.31 -9.10
CA SER A 66 9.98 19.59 -8.47
C SER A 66 9.58 19.05 -7.09
N TYR A 67 10.27 18.00 -6.68
CA TYR A 67 10.03 17.38 -5.39
C TYR A 67 10.90 18.04 -4.32
N TYR A 68 10.34 19.04 -3.67
CA TYR A 68 11.03 19.82 -2.64
C TYR A 68 10.79 19.21 -1.28
N THR A 69 11.80 19.33 -0.41
CA THR A 69 11.68 18.93 0.99
C THR A 69 10.98 20.01 1.80
N ARG A 70 10.04 19.62 2.65
CA ARG A 70 9.32 20.54 3.54
C ARG A 70 10.02 20.59 4.90
N PRO A 71 9.99 21.74 5.60
CA PRO A 71 10.50 21.81 6.96
C PRO A 71 9.61 21.03 7.92
N LEU A 72 10.24 20.48 8.96
CA LEU A 72 9.54 19.90 10.10
C LEU A 72 9.34 20.99 11.14
N VAL A 73 8.07 21.29 11.46
CA VAL A 73 7.71 22.35 12.42
C VAL A 73 7.16 21.71 13.68
N GLU A 74 7.49 22.28 14.84
CA GLU A 74 6.93 21.87 16.12
C GLU A 74 5.69 22.71 16.42
N VAL A 75 4.53 22.04 16.54
CA VAL A 75 3.25 22.66 16.88
C VAL A 75 2.69 21.91 18.08
N ASP A 76 2.46 22.61 19.19
CA ASP A 76 1.95 22.05 20.44
C ASP A 76 2.79 20.87 20.97
N GLY A 77 4.12 20.95 20.85
CA GLY A 77 5.06 19.89 21.26
C GLY A 77 5.09 18.66 20.34
N ILE A 78 4.38 18.70 19.21
CA ILE A 78 4.32 17.61 18.23
C ILE A 78 4.98 18.08 16.93
N LYS A 79 6.02 17.35 16.52
CA LYS A 79 6.65 17.59 15.22
C LYS A 79 5.71 17.18 14.09
N ARG A 80 5.40 18.10 13.18
CA ARG A 80 4.48 17.92 12.05
C ARG A 80 5.09 18.45 10.76
N TRP A 81 4.80 17.76 9.66
CA TRP A 81 5.11 18.23 8.32
C TRP A 81 4.10 19.29 7.90
N GLU A 82 4.50 20.55 7.85
CA GLU A 82 3.64 21.65 7.38
C GLU A 82 3.79 21.83 5.86
N LYS A 83 2.70 22.21 5.19
CA LYS A 83 2.79 22.61 3.79
C LYS A 83 3.54 23.94 3.72
N VAL A 84 4.57 23.99 2.88
CA VAL A 84 5.33 25.22 2.60
C VAL A 84 4.37 26.29 2.08
N LYS A 85 4.33 27.44 2.76
CA LYS A 85 3.49 28.59 2.40
C LYS A 85 4.09 29.40 1.24
N ASP A 86 5.42 29.55 1.26
CA ASP A 86 6.18 30.25 0.21
C ASP A 86 6.90 29.23 -0.68
N ILE A 87 6.10 28.67 -1.59
CA ILE A 87 6.52 27.62 -2.51
C ILE A 87 7.64 28.16 -3.43
N ASP A 88 7.51 29.39 -3.91
CA ASP A 88 8.40 29.99 -4.90
C ASP A 88 9.79 30.31 -4.35
N GLU A 89 9.89 30.82 -3.11
CA GLU A 89 11.20 31.07 -2.49
C GLU A 89 11.94 29.76 -2.18
N THR A 90 11.21 28.74 -1.73
CA THR A 90 11.76 27.40 -1.46
C THR A 90 12.21 26.73 -2.76
N HIS A 91 11.46 26.93 -3.85
CA HIS A 91 11.82 26.45 -5.19
C HIS A 91 13.15 27.04 -5.64
N ARG A 92 13.28 28.37 -5.58
CA ARG A 92 14.49 29.08 -6.02
C ARG A 92 15.73 28.60 -5.25
N LYS A 93 15.63 28.50 -3.93
CA LYS A 93 16.76 28.06 -3.08
C LYS A 93 17.25 26.65 -3.41
N GLN A 94 16.35 25.69 -3.68
CA GLN A 94 16.77 24.32 -4.01
C GLN A 94 17.23 24.14 -5.46
N GLU A 95 16.75 24.95 -6.40
CA GLU A 95 17.25 24.96 -7.79
C GLU A 95 18.65 25.58 -7.91
N GLU A 96 18.96 26.56 -7.07
CA GLU A 96 20.28 27.19 -7.00
C GLU A 96 21.34 26.32 -6.30
N GLU A 97 20.94 25.27 -5.57
CA GLU A 97 21.88 24.38 -4.90
C GLU A 97 22.63 23.49 -5.91
N PRO A 98 23.98 23.44 -5.86
CA PRO A 98 24.76 22.61 -6.77
C PRO A 98 24.42 21.11 -6.58
N CYS A 99 24.11 20.43 -7.68
CA CYS A 99 23.81 19.01 -7.69
C CYS A 99 25.06 18.19 -8.05
N ASN A 100 25.63 17.50 -7.07
CA ASN A 100 26.69 16.52 -7.30
C ASN A 100 26.11 15.09 -7.33
N VAL A 101 26.88 14.13 -7.85
CA VAL A 101 26.44 12.72 -8.01
C VAL A 101 25.97 12.12 -6.68
N PHE A 102 26.65 12.43 -5.57
CA PHE A 102 26.27 11.94 -4.24
C PHE A 102 24.92 12.49 -3.78
N LYS A 103 24.67 13.78 -4.00
CA LYS A 103 23.39 14.44 -3.70
C LYS A 103 22.27 13.88 -4.57
N LEU A 104 22.53 13.67 -5.87
CA LEU A 104 21.58 13.03 -6.78
C LEU A 104 21.24 11.60 -6.32
N ALA A 105 22.25 10.82 -5.95
CA ALA A 105 22.06 9.45 -5.47
C ALA A 105 21.26 9.41 -4.16
N THR A 106 21.64 10.20 -3.16
CA THR A 106 20.93 10.27 -1.87
C THR A 106 19.51 10.78 -2.01
N TRP A 107 19.27 11.78 -2.86
CA TRP A 107 17.92 12.27 -3.16
C TRP A 107 17.07 11.19 -3.84
N THR A 108 17.63 10.46 -4.80
CA THR A 108 16.95 9.36 -5.48
C THR A 108 16.58 8.24 -4.50
N LEU A 109 17.51 7.88 -3.61
CA LEU A 109 17.27 6.89 -2.56
C LEU A 109 16.19 7.37 -1.58
N LEU A 110 16.24 8.63 -1.16
CA LEU A 110 15.23 9.21 -0.28
C LEU A 110 13.84 9.13 -0.91
N GLN A 111 13.72 9.39 -2.20
CA GLN A 111 12.45 9.27 -2.90
C GLN A 111 11.96 7.84 -3.04
N LEU A 112 12.86 6.93 -3.34
CA LEU A 112 12.57 5.51 -3.50
C LEU A 112 12.04 4.91 -2.20
N PHE A 113 12.69 5.23 -1.08
CA PHE A 113 12.41 4.65 0.24
C PHE A 113 11.45 5.50 1.10
N SER A 114 11.01 6.67 0.62
CA SER A 114 10.03 7.49 1.35
C SER A 114 8.64 6.86 1.35
N LEU A 115 8.36 5.99 2.33
CA LEU A 115 7.11 5.22 2.43
C LEU A 115 5.84 6.05 2.20
N ARG A 116 5.77 7.26 2.76
CA ARG A 116 4.60 8.14 2.65
C ARG A 116 4.85 9.46 1.94
N GLY A 117 6.11 9.81 1.66
CA GLY A 117 6.38 11.08 1.03
C GLY A 117 6.26 12.30 1.93
N LEU A 118 6.27 12.10 3.25
CA LEU A 118 5.88 13.13 4.24
C LEU A 118 6.76 14.37 4.16
N GLN A 119 8.04 14.13 3.92
CA GLN A 119 9.04 15.17 3.80
C GLN A 119 8.93 15.97 2.51
N PHE A 120 8.02 15.63 1.59
CA PHE A 120 7.95 16.27 0.28
C PHE A 120 6.69 17.10 0.06
N THR A 121 6.74 18.01 -0.92
CA THR A 121 5.65 18.93 -1.32
C THR A 121 4.35 18.27 -1.74
N TYR A 122 4.33 16.98 -2.00
CA TYR A 122 3.12 16.21 -2.30
C TYR A 122 2.63 15.37 -1.12
N GLY A 123 3.40 15.26 -0.04
CA GLY A 123 3.06 14.45 1.13
C GLY A 123 1.86 15.02 1.89
N PRO A 124 1.12 14.19 2.64
CA PRO A 124 0.08 14.66 3.53
C PRO A 124 0.70 15.43 4.71
N GLY A 125 0.01 16.48 5.18
CA GLY A 125 0.42 17.23 6.37
C GLY A 125 0.03 16.46 7.64
N ILE A 126 0.88 15.54 8.07
CA ILE A 126 0.64 14.70 9.25
C ILE A 126 1.78 14.84 10.26
N ALA A 127 1.52 14.40 11.49
CA ALA A 127 2.54 14.31 12.52
C ALA A 127 3.68 13.40 12.04
N ALA A 128 4.91 13.82 12.28
CA ALA A 128 6.07 12.95 12.16
C ALA A 128 6.00 11.83 13.20
N ASN A 129 6.83 10.81 13.03
CA ASN A 129 6.97 9.81 14.07
C ASN A 129 7.57 10.45 15.33
N ASN A 130 6.76 10.52 16.38
CA ASN A 130 7.15 11.00 17.71
C ASN A 130 7.13 9.87 18.75
N GLN A 131 7.07 8.61 18.32
CA GLN A 131 7.04 7.47 19.23
C GLN A 131 8.44 7.19 19.76
N SER A 132 8.57 7.04 21.08
CA SER A 132 9.81 6.59 21.70
C SER A 132 10.08 5.11 21.41
N THR A 133 11.33 4.67 21.49
CA THR A 133 11.71 3.25 21.36
C THR A 133 10.91 2.37 22.32
N PHE A 134 10.77 2.81 23.58
CA PHE A 134 9.94 2.11 24.56
C PHE A 134 8.46 2.09 24.16
N GLY A 135 7.93 3.21 23.65
CA GLY A 135 6.55 3.28 23.16
C GLY A 135 6.27 2.32 22.00
N LEU A 136 7.24 2.14 21.09
CA LEU A 136 7.17 1.16 20.01
C LEU A 136 7.17 -0.29 20.53
N LEU A 137 8.08 -0.62 21.44
CA LEU A 137 8.13 -1.95 22.07
C LEU A 137 6.85 -2.27 22.86
N TRP A 138 6.35 -1.29 23.61
CA TRP A 138 5.10 -1.42 24.35
C TRP A 138 3.90 -1.61 23.42
N ARG A 139 3.86 -0.89 22.30
CA ARG A 139 2.86 -1.09 21.26
C ARG A 139 2.92 -2.49 20.67
N MET A 140 4.11 -2.99 20.32
CA MET A 140 4.30 -4.35 19.83
C MET A 140 3.74 -5.36 20.83
N PHE A 141 4.07 -5.24 22.12
CA PHE A 141 3.54 -6.12 23.15
C PHE A 141 2.00 -6.13 23.16
N ARG A 142 1.37 -4.94 23.18
CA ARG A 142 -0.09 -4.80 23.18
C ARG A 142 -0.76 -5.37 21.94
N VAL A 143 -0.13 -5.25 20.77
CA VAL A 143 -0.64 -5.73 19.49
C VAL A 143 -0.48 -7.26 19.35
N ASN A 144 0.52 -7.85 20.00
CA ASN A 144 0.73 -9.30 19.97
C ASN A 144 -0.35 -10.09 20.72
N ILE A 145 -0.99 -9.50 21.73
CA ILE A 145 -2.10 -10.15 22.48
C ILE A 145 -3.29 -10.48 21.55
N PRO A 146 -3.94 -9.49 20.90
CA PRO A 146 -5.04 -9.78 19.97
C PRO A 146 -4.57 -10.55 18.73
N LEU A 147 -3.32 -10.34 18.28
CA LEU A 147 -2.74 -11.13 17.18
C LEU A 147 -2.74 -12.63 17.50
N THR A 148 -2.23 -12.99 18.68
CA THR A 148 -2.15 -14.39 19.11
C THR A 148 -3.54 -15.00 19.22
N ALA A 149 -4.47 -14.31 19.88
CA ALA A 149 -5.84 -14.79 20.04
C ALA A 149 -6.55 -15.00 18.68
N ALA A 150 -6.41 -14.03 17.77
CA ALA A 150 -6.98 -14.13 16.43
C ALA A 150 -6.34 -15.27 15.63
N LEU A 151 -5.01 -15.39 15.66
CA LEU A 151 -4.27 -16.45 14.98
C LEU A 151 -4.63 -17.84 15.50
N SER A 152 -4.80 -18.00 16.82
CA SER A 152 -5.25 -19.26 17.42
C SER A 152 -6.60 -19.71 16.86
N PHE A 153 -7.58 -18.81 16.72
CA PHE A 153 -8.89 -19.15 16.14
C PHE A 153 -8.81 -19.47 14.64
N LEU A 154 -7.97 -18.76 13.89
CA LEU A 154 -7.75 -19.05 12.46
C LEU A 154 -7.07 -20.41 12.25
N ILE A 155 -6.09 -20.75 13.09
CA ILE A 155 -5.44 -22.08 13.10
C ILE A 155 -6.45 -23.16 13.48
N LEU A 156 -7.25 -22.93 14.52
CA LEU A 156 -8.31 -23.86 14.91
C LEU A 156 -9.32 -24.08 13.78
N THR A 157 -9.69 -23.03 13.05
CA THR A 157 -10.56 -23.15 11.87
C THR A 157 -9.93 -24.06 10.82
N ARG A 158 -8.66 -23.82 10.48
CA ARG A 158 -7.90 -24.63 9.52
C ARG A 158 -7.80 -26.10 9.94
N ASP A 159 -7.57 -26.35 11.23
CA ASP A 159 -7.30 -27.69 11.78
C ASP A 159 -8.57 -28.43 12.22
N SER A 160 -9.72 -27.77 12.18
CA SER A 160 -11.01 -28.40 12.48
C SER A 160 -11.37 -29.47 11.44
N SER A 161 -12.22 -30.43 11.82
CA SER A 161 -12.54 -31.62 11.02
C SER A 161 -13.04 -31.32 9.60
N LEU A 162 -13.77 -30.21 9.41
CA LEU A 162 -14.29 -29.77 8.12
C LEU A 162 -13.55 -28.56 7.55
N GLY A 163 -12.57 -28.02 8.28
CA GLY A 163 -11.88 -26.78 7.90
C GLY A 163 -12.79 -25.54 7.89
N THR A 164 -13.94 -25.58 8.57
CA THR A 164 -14.91 -24.47 8.60
C THR A 164 -14.93 -23.77 9.95
N PRO A 165 -15.30 -22.47 10.00
CA PRO A 165 -15.43 -21.77 11.28
C PRO A 165 -16.44 -22.43 12.23
N GLU A 166 -17.50 -23.02 11.67
CA GLU A 166 -18.51 -23.76 12.44
C GLU A 166 -17.92 -25.01 13.10
N SER A 167 -17.17 -25.84 12.37
CA SER A 167 -16.51 -27.00 12.97
C SER A 167 -15.46 -26.62 14.02
N ALA A 168 -14.84 -25.46 13.88
CA ALA A 168 -13.93 -24.90 14.88
C ALA A 168 -14.65 -24.67 16.22
N LEU A 169 -15.83 -24.02 16.21
CA LEU A 169 -16.60 -23.80 17.43
C LEU A 169 -17.18 -25.10 18.01
N LEU A 170 -17.64 -26.02 17.15
CA LEU A 170 -18.09 -27.34 17.61
C LEU A 170 -16.97 -28.13 18.29
N SER A 171 -15.72 -27.97 17.85
CA SER A 171 -14.55 -28.60 18.50
C SER A 171 -14.20 -28.00 19.86
N LEU A 172 -14.76 -26.83 20.19
CA LEU A 172 -14.68 -26.19 21.52
C LEU A 172 -15.93 -26.46 22.37
N ASP A 173 -16.72 -27.48 22.01
CA ASP A 173 -17.98 -27.83 22.68
C ASP A 173 -19.04 -26.71 22.69
N VAL A 174 -18.97 -25.76 21.75
CA VAL A 174 -20.04 -24.77 21.56
C VAL A 174 -21.28 -25.51 21.03
N PRO A 175 -22.45 -25.39 21.66
CA PRO A 175 -23.65 -26.11 21.24
C PRO A 175 -24.08 -25.70 19.84
N ASN A 176 -24.69 -26.64 19.10
CA ASN A 176 -25.29 -26.33 17.80
C ASN A 176 -26.61 -25.57 17.99
N PHE A 177 -26.70 -24.35 17.45
CA PHE A 177 -27.90 -23.53 17.47
C PHE A 177 -28.07 -22.80 16.12
N PRO A 178 -29.29 -22.33 15.76
CA PRO A 178 -29.58 -21.76 14.44
C PRO A 178 -28.71 -20.55 14.01
N GLY A 179 -28.01 -19.90 14.93
CA GLY A 179 -27.11 -18.77 14.67
C GLY A 179 -25.62 -19.13 14.68
N LEU A 180 -25.24 -20.39 14.91
CA LEU A 180 -23.85 -20.80 15.08
C LEU A 180 -23.02 -20.47 13.84
N LYS A 181 -23.55 -20.73 12.65
CA LYS A 181 -22.88 -20.43 11.38
C LYS A 181 -22.62 -18.93 11.20
N LEU A 182 -23.60 -18.08 11.51
CA LEU A 182 -23.43 -16.63 11.40
C LEU A 182 -22.39 -16.13 12.41
N LEU A 183 -22.44 -16.63 13.65
CA LEU A 183 -21.49 -16.30 14.69
C LEU A 183 -20.06 -16.74 14.31
N SER A 184 -19.90 -17.97 13.84
CA SER A 184 -18.60 -18.54 13.51
C SER A 184 -17.94 -17.83 12.34
N GLU A 185 -18.69 -17.55 11.28
CA GLU A 185 -18.22 -16.77 10.13
C GLU A 185 -17.88 -15.33 10.53
N GLY A 186 -18.73 -14.68 11.33
CA GLY A 186 -18.46 -13.34 11.85
C GLY A 186 -17.19 -13.27 12.71
N LEU A 187 -16.99 -14.28 13.56
CA LEU A 187 -15.77 -14.41 14.37
C LEU A 187 -14.55 -14.65 13.49
N HIS A 188 -14.65 -15.53 12.49
CA HIS A 188 -13.55 -15.82 11.56
C HIS A 188 -13.12 -14.58 10.78
N ILE A 189 -14.07 -13.84 10.20
CA ILE A 189 -13.81 -12.59 9.46
C ILE A 189 -13.17 -11.55 10.39
N THR A 190 -13.66 -11.44 11.63
CA THR A 190 -13.10 -10.51 12.62
C THR A 190 -11.67 -10.88 13.01
N CYS A 191 -11.42 -12.16 13.30
CA CYS A 191 -10.09 -12.68 13.60
C CYS A 191 -9.14 -12.47 12.42
N PHE A 192 -9.57 -12.71 11.18
CA PHE A 192 -8.77 -12.43 9.99
C PHE A 192 -8.39 -10.95 9.90
N GLY A 193 -9.35 -10.03 10.08
CA GLY A 193 -9.09 -8.59 10.09
C GLY A 193 -8.12 -8.15 11.19
N ILE A 194 -8.29 -8.68 12.41
CA ILE A 194 -7.38 -8.42 13.55
C ILE A 194 -5.98 -8.96 13.25
N TRP A 195 -5.86 -10.17 12.72
CA TRP A 195 -4.59 -10.78 12.36
C TRP A 195 -3.86 -9.97 11.30
N VAL A 196 -4.54 -9.53 10.21
CA VAL A 196 -3.96 -8.65 9.18
C VAL A 196 -3.50 -7.34 9.80
N ALA A 197 -4.36 -6.65 10.56
CA ALA A 197 -4.04 -5.36 11.16
C ALA A 197 -2.83 -5.46 12.11
N CYS A 198 -2.83 -6.45 13.00
CA CYS A 198 -1.77 -6.61 13.98
C CYS A 198 -0.45 -7.06 13.36
N THR A 199 -0.50 -7.92 12.33
CA THR A 199 0.69 -8.34 11.58
C THR A 199 1.33 -7.16 10.86
N LEU A 200 0.53 -6.35 10.15
CA LEU A 200 1.02 -5.15 9.48
C LEU A 200 1.58 -4.12 10.48
N ASP A 201 0.91 -3.91 11.61
CA ASP A 201 1.39 -2.98 12.64
C ASP A 201 2.72 -3.44 13.24
N ASN A 202 2.86 -4.73 13.55
CA ASN A 202 4.10 -5.30 14.04
C ASN A 202 5.23 -5.19 13.01
N MET A 203 4.97 -5.50 11.74
CA MET A 203 5.96 -5.38 10.67
C MET A 203 6.49 -3.95 10.56
N TYR A 204 5.60 -2.95 10.61
CA TYR A 204 6.01 -1.54 10.57
C TYR A 204 6.72 -1.09 11.85
N ASN A 205 6.30 -1.56 13.04
CA ASN A 205 7.00 -1.25 14.28
C ASN A 205 8.42 -1.83 14.28
N ILE A 206 8.61 -3.06 13.78
CA ILE A 206 9.93 -3.68 13.61
C ILE A 206 10.78 -2.85 12.65
N LEU A 207 10.22 -2.44 11.51
CA LEU A 207 10.92 -1.58 10.56
C LEU A 207 11.35 -0.25 11.20
N THR A 208 10.46 0.42 11.93
CA THR A 208 10.77 1.67 12.63
C THR A 208 11.85 1.49 13.69
N LEU A 209 11.82 0.39 14.46
CA LEU A 209 12.87 0.06 15.43
C LEU A 209 14.22 -0.20 14.76
N PHE A 210 14.21 -0.95 13.66
CA PHE A 210 15.40 -1.23 12.86
C PHE A 210 16.02 0.05 12.29
N VAL A 211 15.20 0.93 11.71
CA VAL A 211 15.62 2.26 11.23
C VAL A 211 16.15 3.11 12.38
N THR A 212 15.49 3.10 13.55
CA THR A 212 15.98 3.82 14.75
C THR A 212 17.37 3.33 15.17
N CYS A 213 17.62 2.02 15.11
CA CYS A 213 18.91 1.43 15.41
C CYS A 213 19.97 1.90 14.41
N ILE A 214 19.69 1.78 13.10
CA ILE A 214 20.58 2.25 12.03
C ILE A 214 20.90 3.73 12.19
N HIS A 215 19.89 4.57 12.46
CA HIS A 215 20.07 6.00 12.65
C HIS A 215 21.02 6.31 13.81
N LYS A 216 20.81 5.65 14.97
CA LYS A 216 21.70 5.82 16.13
C LYS A 216 23.12 5.38 15.82
N MET A 217 23.31 4.26 15.13
CA MET A 217 24.64 3.81 14.70
C MET A 217 25.31 4.81 13.74
N ALA A 218 24.55 5.33 12.77
CA ALA A 218 25.05 6.31 11.81
C ALA A 218 25.43 7.64 12.48
N VAL A 219 24.67 8.10 13.48
CA VAL A 219 25.02 9.26 14.32
C VAL A 219 26.32 8.99 15.08
N LEU A 220 26.46 7.82 15.71
CA LEU A 220 27.68 7.44 16.43
C LEU A 220 28.92 7.35 15.52
N SER A 221 28.71 6.99 14.25
CA SER A 221 29.77 6.93 13.23
C SER A 221 30.04 8.27 12.54
N ASN A 222 29.41 9.38 12.96
CA ASN A 222 29.52 10.70 12.33
C ASN A 222 29.21 10.68 10.83
N CYS A 223 28.20 9.91 10.41
CA CYS A 223 27.80 9.86 9.01
C CYS A 223 27.35 11.24 8.50
N PRO A 224 27.59 11.57 7.22
CA PRO A 224 27.08 12.79 6.60
C PRO A 224 25.56 12.94 6.77
N GLN A 225 25.08 14.18 6.93
CA GLN A 225 23.66 14.47 7.14
C GLN A 225 22.77 13.81 6.08
N ALA A 226 23.19 13.81 4.80
CA ALA A 226 22.43 13.18 3.72
C ALA A 226 22.16 11.67 3.93
N LEU A 227 23.08 10.95 4.59
CA LEU A 227 22.87 9.55 4.96
C LEU A 227 22.00 9.40 6.21
N LEU A 228 22.09 10.32 7.16
CA LEU A 228 21.23 10.35 8.34
C LEU A 228 19.76 10.55 7.94
N GLU A 229 19.49 11.35 6.92
CA GLU A 229 18.15 11.54 6.36
C GLU A 229 17.55 10.24 5.78
N LEU A 230 18.36 9.37 5.18
CA LEU A 230 17.86 8.10 4.63
C LEU A 230 17.32 7.16 5.70
N CYS A 231 17.77 7.32 6.96
CA CYS A 231 17.39 6.50 8.08
C CYS A 231 16.75 7.28 9.22
N ASP A 232 16.26 8.51 9.02
CA ASP A 232 15.62 9.26 10.11
C ASP A 232 14.29 8.57 10.51
N PRO A 233 14.15 8.08 11.76
CA PRO A 233 12.93 7.40 12.21
C PRO A 233 11.69 8.30 12.17
N LYS A 234 11.83 9.64 12.09
CA LYS A 234 10.73 10.60 11.93
C LYS A 234 9.90 10.34 10.68
N TYR A 235 10.49 9.72 9.65
CA TYR A 235 9.82 9.39 8.39
C TYR A 235 8.92 8.16 8.45
N PHE A 236 8.90 7.45 9.59
CA PHE A 236 8.20 6.18 9.77
C PHE A 236 7.08 6.31 10.81
N PRO A 237 6.04 7.13 10.57
CA PRO A 237 4.91 7.22 11.48
C PRO A 237 4.13 5.91 11.49
N SER A 238 3.37 5.69 12.55
CA SER A 238 2.55 4.49 12.68
C SER A 238 1.58 4.32 11.51
N ILE A 239 1.48 3.10 11.00
CA ILE A 239 0.58 2.66 9.93
C ILE A 239 -0.90 2.73 10.31
N PHE A 240 -1.21 2.53 11.60
CA PHE A 240 -2.57 2.63 12.14
C PHE A 240 -2.67 3.72 13.22
N ASN A 241 -3.72 4.53 13.13
CA ASN A 241 -4.04 5.55 14.13
C ASN A 241 -5.30 5.14 14.91
N SER A 242 -5.19 4.07 15.71
CA SER A 242 -6.29 3.53 16.52
C SER A 242 -7.61 3.38 15.73
N PRO A 243 -7.66 2.55 14.67
CA PRO A 243 -8.82 2.44 13.78
C PRO A 243 -10.13 2.11 14.51
N HIS A 244 -10.05 1.37 15.61
CA HIS A 244 -11.17 1.02 16.50
C HIS A 244 -11.83 2.23 17.21
N LYS A 245 -11.19 3.41 17.19
CA LYS A 245 -11.73 4.66 17.73
C LYS A 245 -12.36 5.55 16.66
N SER A 246 -12.42 5.09 15.41
CA SER A 246 -13.03 5.88 14.34
C SER A 246 -14.54 6.00 14.58
N ASP A 247 -15.05 7.21 14.47
CA ASP A 247 -16.47 7.57 14.59
C ASP A 247 -17.24 7.43 13.27
N SER A 248 -16.51 7.38 12.16
CA SER A 248 -17.04 7.30 10.80
C SER A 248 -16.19 6.38 9.92
N ILE A 249 -16.79 5.87 8.84
CA ILE A 249 -16.11 5.07 7.82
C ILE A 249 -15.13 5.96 7.05
N ALA A 250 -15.50 7.23 6.82
CA ALA A 250 -14.58 8.21 6.26
C ALA A 250 -13.35 8.40 7.14
N HIS A 251 -13.50 8.57 8.46
CA HIS A 251 -12.37 8.67 9.39
C HIS A 251 -11.54 7.38 9.40
N PHE A 252 -12.19 6.22 9.43
CA PHE A 252 -11.53 4.93 9.40
C PHE A 252 -10.59 4.81 8.20
N TRP A 253 -11.05 5.02 6.97
CA TRP A 253 -10.20 4.86 5.78
C TRP A 253 -9.21 6.02 5.56
N SER A 254 -9.56 7.24 5.94
CA SER A 254 -8.72 8.42 5.69
C SER A 254 -7.65 8.65 6.75
N LYS A 255 -7.84 8.20 7.98
CA LYS A 255 -6.93 8.49 9.10
C LYS A 255 -6.63 7.26 9.97
N GLY A 256 -7.60 6.39 10.21
CA GLY A 256 -7.47 5.29 11.16
C GLY A 256 -6.72 4.07 10.62
N TRP A 257 -7.04 3.65 9.40
CA TRP A 257 -6.62 2.41 8.78
C TRP A 257 -5.52 2.62 7.76
N HIS A 258 -4.45 1.82 7.89
CA HIS A 258 -3.39 1.60 6.91
C HIS A 258 -3.09 2.81 6.02
N THR A 259 -2.51 3.87 6.58
CA THR A 259 -2.41 5.17 5.89
C THR A 259 -1.32 5.25 4.80
N VAL A 260 -0.45 4.25 4.70
CA VAL A 260 0.64 4.19 3.71
C VAL A 260 0.17 4.14 2.24
N PRO A 261 -0.78 3.28 1.83
CA PRO A 261 -1.20 3.11 0.44
C PRO A 261 -2.13 4.22 -0.05
N GLN A 262 -2.57 5.14 0.82
CA GLN A 262 -3.48 6.22 0.45
C GLN A 262 -2.97 7.02 -0.74
N ARG A 263 -1.68 7.33 -0.75
CA ARG A 263 -1.06 8.06 -1.87
C ARG A 263 -1.04 7.21 -3.14
N MET A 264 -0.75 5.92 -3.01
CA MET A 264 -0.75 4.99 -4.14
C MET A 264 -2.12 5.00 -4.81
N PHE A 265 -3.19 4.79 -4.04
CA PHE A 265 -4.56 4.79 -4.57
C PHE A 265 -5.02 6.16 -5.07
N LEU A 266 -4.56 7.26 -4.45
CA LEU A 266 -4.82 8.60 -4.96
C LEU A 266 -4.15 8.81 -6.32
N THR A 267 -2.94 8.29 -6.52
CA THR A 267 -2.23 8.42 -7.79
C THR A 267 -2.82 7.52 -8.87
N THR A 268 -3.10 6.26 -8.56
CA THR A 268 -3.57 5.27 -9.54
C THR A 268 -5.07 5.37 -9.83
N GLY A 269 -5.87 5.80 -8.86
CA GLY A 269 -7.32 5.89 -8.97
C GLY A 269 -7.85 7.32 -8.94
N GLY A 270 -7.45 8.10 -7.93
CA GLY A 270 -7.99 9.44 -7.71
C GLY A 270 -7.65 10.45 -8.80
N LYS A 271 -6.37 10.64 -9.12
CA LYS A 271 -5.89 11.61 -10.12
C LYS A 271 -6.44 11.34 -11.52
N PRO A 272 -6.45 10.10 -12.04
CA PRO A 272 -7.08 9.81 -13.34
C PRO A 272 -8.56 10.18 -13.34
N MET A 273 -9.31 9.86 -12.28
CA MET A 273 -10.73 10.23 -12.20
C MET A 273 -10.96 11.74 -12.21
N VAL A 274 -10.14 12.53 -11.51
CA VAL A 274 -10.20 14.00 -11.60
C VAL A 274 -9.95 14.47 -13.03
N TRP A 275 -8.93 13.92 -13.69
CA TRP A 275 -8.59 14.30 -15.06
C TRP A 275 -9.75 14.02 -16.02
N ILE A 276 -10.37 12.83 -15.95
CA ILE A 276 -11.54 12.47 -16.76
C ILE A 276 -12.69 13.44 -16.46
N MET A 277 -13.03 13.64 -15.18
CA MET A 277 -14.16 14.50 -14.79
C MET A 277 -13.97 15.96 -15.21
N LYS A 278 -12.73 16.49 -15.13
CA LYS A 278 -12.42 17.85 -15.63
C LYS A 278 -12.61 17.95 -17.15
N ARG A 279 -12.19 16.93 -17.90
CA ARG A 279 -12.39 16.89 -19.36
C ARG A 279 -13.86 16.84 -19.75
N LEU A 280 -14.70 16.26 -18.91
CA LEU A 280 -16.16 16.21 -19.07
C LEU A 280 -16.87 17.47 -18.57
N GLY A 281 -16.15 18.49 -18.08
CA GLY A 281 -16.75 19.72 -17.55
C GLY A 281 -17.50 19.52 -16.23
N ALA A 282 -17.21 18.46 -15.48
CA ALA A 282 -17.91 18.15 -14.24
C ALA A 282 -17.56 19.15 -13.12
N SER A 283 -18.54 19.44 -12.26
CA SER A 283 -18.35 20.33 -11.10
C SER A 283 -17.35 19.77 -10.08
N GLU A 284 -16.82 20.63 -9.22
CA GLU A 284 -15.87 20.20 -8.18
C GLU A 284 -16.45 19.12 -7.24
N ARG A 285 -17.75 19.17 -6.95
CA ARG A 285 -18.42 18.15 -6.11
C ARG A 285 -18.36 16.79 -6.78
N VAL A 286 -18.67 16.72 -8.08
CA VAL A 286 -18.62 15.48 -8.86
C VAL A 286 -17.18 14.97 -8.96
N GLN A 287 -16.20 15.87 -9.14
CA GLN A 287 -14.78 15.50 -9.13
C GLN A 287 -14.36 14.86 -7.80
N ARG A 288 -14.78 15.41 -6.65
CA ARG A 288 -14.48 14.84 -5.32
C ARG A 288 -15.09 13.45 -5.13
N LEU A 289 -16.33 13.25 -5.58
CA LEU A 289 -16.96 11.92 -5.57
C LEU A 289 -16.20 10.95 -6.46
N ALA A 290 -15.87 11.35 -7.69
CA ALA A 290 -15.12 10.52 -8.63
C ALA A 290 -13.73 10.14 -8.08
N VAL A 291 -13.05 11.03 -7.34
CA VAL A 291 -11.81 10.70 -6.63
C VAL A 291 -12.04 9.57 -5.64
N MET A 292 -13.07 9.70 -4.80
CA MET A 292 -13.37 8.69 -3.77
C MET A 292 -13.63 7.33 -4.41
N PHE A 293 -14.48 7.27 -5.44
CA PHE A 293 -14.74 6.03 -6.18
C PHE A 293 -13.48 5.49 -6.87
N GLY A 294 -12.67 6.34 -7.50
CA GLY A 294 -11.42 5.94 -8.15
C GLY A 294 -10.41 5.34 -7.17
N VAL A 295 -10.25 5.94 -5.99
CA VAL A 295 -9.37 5.45 -4.92
C VAL A 295 -9.80 4.04 -4.47
N PHE A 296 -11.09 3.84 -4.21
CA PHE A 296 -11.60 2.53 -3.80
C PHE A 296 -11.58 1.50 -4.92
N ALA A 297 -11.83 1.89 -6.17
CA ALA A 297 -11.70 1.01 -7.34
C ALA A 297 -10.25 0.55 -7.54
N SER A 298 -9.28 1.46 -7.39
CA SER A 298 -7.87 1.07 -7.44
C SER A 298 -7.48 0.14 -6.28
N SER A 299 -8.01 0.39 -5.08
CA SER A 299 -7.82 -0.51 -3.93
C SER A 299 -8.40 -1.90 -4.19
N ALA A 300 -9.64 -1.96 -4.70
CA ALA A 300 -10.33 -3.18 -5.09
C ALA A 300 -9.48 -4.05 -6.03
N VAL A 301 -9.01 -3.48 -7.13
CA VAL A 301 -8.22 -4.20 -8.14
C VAL A 301 -6.91 -4.73 -7.56
N ILE A 302 -6.20 -3.91 -6.78
CA ILE A 302 -4.93 -4.31 -6.19
C ILE A 302 -5.10 -5.44 -5.17
N HIS A 303 -6.08 -5.32 -4.26
CA HIS A 303 -6.31 -6.36 -3.27
C HIS A 303 -6.80 -7.65 -3.91
N GLU A 304 -7.66 -7.55 -4.91
CA GLU A 304 -8.14 -8.73 -5.63
C GLU A 304 -7.00 -9.42 -6.40
N TYR A 305 -6.13 -8.64 -7.06
CA TYR A 305 -4.95 -9.18 -7.75
C TYR A 305 -4.00 -9.89 -6.78
N VAL A 306 -3.74 -9.31 -5.60
CA VAL A 306 -2.89 -9.94 -4.58
C VAL A 306 -3.55 -11.22 -4.06
N SER A 307 -4.84 -11.16 -3.71
CA SER A 307 -5.60 -12.34 -3.27
C SER A 307 -5.55 -13.46 -4.32
N PHE A 308 -5.76 -13.11 -5.59
CA PHE A 308 -5.68 -14.05 -6.71
C PHE A 308 -4.28 -14.66 -6.87
N SER A 309 -3.23 -13.85 -6.74
CA SER A 309 -1.83 -14.28 -6.86
C SER A 309 -1.39 -15.21 -5.71
N VAL A 310 -1.97 -15.04 -4.53
CA VAL A 310 -1.65 -15.85 -3.34
C VAL A 310 -2.50 -17.10 -3.26
N ALA A 311 -3.79 -17.00 -3.55
CA ALA A 311 -4.74 -18.11 -3.43
C ALA A 311 -4.53 -19.16 -4.52
N ARG A 312 -4.04 -18.77 -5.71
CA ARG A 312 -3.76 -19.73 -6.77
C ARG A 312 -2.35 -20.32 -6.60
N ARG A 313 -2.27 -21.60 -6.24
CA ARG A 313 -1.32 -22.47 -6.96
C ARG A 313 -1.73 -22.36 -8.42
N TRP A 314 -0.83 -21.90 -9.31
CA TRP A 314 -1.15 -21.66 -10.72
C TRP A 314 -1.67 -22.93 -11.39
N ASN A 315 -2.97 -23.20 -11.27
CA ASN A 315 -3.66 -24.26 -11.97
C ASN A 315 -4.34 -23.60 -13.19
N PRO A 316 -3.82 -23.81 -14.41
CA PRO A 316 -4.36 -23.23 -15.63
C PRO A 316 -5.82 -23.60 -15.90
N SER A 317 -6.34 -24.66 -15.27
CA SER A 317 -7.70 -25.16 -15.45
C SER A 317 -8.72 -24.61 -14.45
N LEU A 318 -8.34 -23.71 -13.53
CA LEU A 318 -9.30 -23.09 -12.62
C LEU A 318 -10.12 -22.04 -13.39
N GLU A 319 -11.26 -22.47 -13.91
CA GLU A 319 -12.17 -21.65 -14.69
C GLU A 319 -12.53 -20.37 -13.93
N LEU A 320 -12.45 -19.22 -14.60
CA LEU A 320 -12.90 -17.92 -14.05
C LEU A 320 -14.35 -17.96 -13.53
N THR A 321 -15.15 -18.93 -13.99
CA THR A 321 -16.56 -19.15 -13.65
C THR A 321 -16.81 -19.44 -12.16
N THR A 322 -15.81 -19.93 -11.42
CA THR A 322 -15.92 -20.25 -9.98
C THR A 322 -15.36 -19.17 -9.06
N TRP A 323 -14.76 -18.12 -9.62
CA TRP A 323 -14.08 -17.09 -8.83
C TRP A 323 -15.04 -15.98 -8.43
N TYR A 324 -15.18 -15.78 -7.11
CA TYR A 324 -15.93 -14.65 -6.55
C TYR A 324 -14.98 -13.50 -6.21
N PRO A 325 -15.12 -12.31 -6.83
CA PRO A 325 -14.22 -11.18 -6.63
C PRO A 325 -14.55 -10.42 -5.33
N ALA A 326 -14.39 -11.12 -4.20
CA ALA A 326 -14.82 -10.66 -2.88
C ALA A 326 -14.21 -9.30 -2.51
N SER A 327 -12.92 -9.08 -2.83
CA SER A 327 -12.23 -7.83 -2.51
C SER A 327 -12.79 -6.68 -3.33
N ILE A 328 -13.11 -6.93 -4.60
CA ILE A 328 -13.72 -5.90 -5.46
C ILE A 328 -15.06 -5.46 -4.89
N VAL A 329 -15.93 -6.42 -4.57
CA VAL A 329 -17.24 -6.12 -3.98
C VAL A 329 -17.07 -5.35 -2.66
N TYR A 330 -16.20 -5.83 -1.77
CA TYR A 330 -15.95 -5.19 -0.48
C TYR A 330 -15.50 -3.74 -0.60
N PHE A 331 -14.49 -3.47 -1.44
CA PHE A 331 -13.92 -2.13 -1.57
C PHE A 331 -14.83 -1.19 -2.36
N MET A 332 -15.57 -1.68 -3.35
CA MET A 332 -16.51 -0.86 -4.12
C MET A 332 -17.77 -0.47 -3.32
N LEU A 333 -18.10 -1.20 -2.25
CA LEU A 333 -19.18 -0.83 -1.33
C LEU A 333 -18.79 0.30 -0.36
N GLN A 334 -17.50 0.48 -0.07
CA GLN A 334 -17.01 1.51 0.87
C GLN A 334 -17.40 2.95 0.50
N PRO A 335 -17.27 3.43 -0.76
CA PRO A 335 -17.69 4.79 -1.10
C PRO A 335 -19.19 5.01 -0.88
N PHE A 336 -20.03 4.00 -1.08
CA PHE A 336 -21.45 4.09 -0.77
C PHE A 336 -21.70 4.16 0.73
N ALA A 337 -20.99 3.35 1.51
CA ALA A 337 -21.08 3.38 2.97
C ALA A 337 -20.70 4.78 3.51
N ILE A 338 -19.66 5.40 2.97
CA ILE A 338 -19.26 6.79 3.29
C ILE A 338 -20.34 7.82 2.90
N LEU A 339 -21.05 7.63 1.79
CA LEU A 339 -22.14 8.53 1.41
C LEU A 339 -23.38 8.38 2.29
N VAL A 340 -23.61 7.17 2.83
CA VAL A 340 -24.76 6.82 3.66
C VAL A 340 -24.52 7.17 5.13
N GLU A 341 -23.26 7.16 5.60
CA GLU A 341 -22.91 7.42 7.00
C GLU A 341 -23.53 8.70 7.60
N PRO A 342 -23.67 9.85 6.87
CA PRO A 342 -24.24 11.06 7.45
C PRO A 342 -25.73 10.93 7.78
N PHE A 343 -26.43 10.00 7.12
CA PHE A 343 -27.84 9.73 7.37
C PHE A 343 -28.04 8.69 8.47
N VAL A 344 -27.07 7.78 8.65
CA VAL A 344 -27.16 6.67 9.62
C VAL A 344 -26.61 7.06 10.99
N ILE A 345 -25.44 7.71 11.05
CA ILE A 345 -24.76 8.06 12.32
C ILE A 345 -25.66 8.85 13.28
N PRO A 346 -26.46 9.85 12.83
CA PRO A 346 -27.38 10.58 13.71
C PRO A 346 -28.48 9.71 14.32
N LEU A 347 -28.83 8.59 13.69
CA LEU A 347 -29.87 7.65 14.16
C LEU A 347 -29.34 6.67 15.21
N ILE A 348 -28.02 6.53 15.33
CA ILE A 348 -27.39 5.63 16.30
C ILE A 348 -27.45 6.29 17.70
N PRO A 349 -27.94 5.61 18.73
CA PRO A 349 -27.96 6.17 20.08
C PRO A 349 -26.56 6.52 20.61
N LYS A 350 -26.44 7.68 21.26
CA LYS A 350 -25.19 8.15 21.91
C LYS A 350 -24.58 7.15 22.88
N ARG A 351 -25.43 6.34 23.54
CA ARG A 351 -24.99 5.31 24.50
C ARG A 351 -24.18 4.18 23.86
N ILE A 352 -24.33 3.96 22.55
CA ILE A 352 -23.58 2.94 21.80
C ILE A 352 -22.61 3.55 20.79
N GLY A 353 -22.30 4.85 20.91
CA GLY A 353 -21.30 5.55 20.12
C GLY A 353 -21.83 6.39 18.95
N GLY A 354 -23.15 6.56 18.78
CA GLY A 354 -23.71 7.39 17.71
C GLY A 354 -23.80 8.88 18.07
N GLY A 355 -23.47 9.77 17.14
CA GLY A 355 -23.82 11.20 17.26
C GLY A 355 -22.66 12.20 17.26
N MET A 356 -21.49 11.85 16.76
CA MET A 356 -20.50 12.85 16.34
C MET A 356 -20.07 12.55 14.91
N LEU A 357 -20.37 13.48 14.00
CA LEU A 357 -19.76 13.63 12.69
C LEU A 357 -18.89 14.89 12.71
#